data_AF-G4HNU1-F1
#
_entry.id   AF-G4HNU1-F1
#
_cell.length_a   1.000
_cell.length_b   1.000
_cell.length_c   1.000
_cell.angle_alpha   90.00
_cell.angle_beta   90.00
_cell.angle_gamma   90.00
#
_symmetry.space_group_name_H-M   'P 1'
#
loop_
_entity.id
_entity.type
_entity.pdbx_description
1 polymer ?
#
loop_
_entity_poly.entity_id
_entity_poly.type
_entity_poly.pdbx_seq_one_letter_code
_entity_poly.pdbx_strand_id
1 'polypeptide(L)'
;MTEKPIDKLHPTDQAAVYEVQKKLKEETATAHDIGVIMRVAQQNVSAFGNFGLTLILRIAEVHFQGRKKVDYIYTLENLNAAFGLDRN
;
A
#
# COMPACT_ATOMS: atom_id res chain seq x y z
N MET A 1 -16.44 14.78 -6.68
CA MET A 1 -15.22 13.95 -6.65
C MET A 1 -15.44 12.87 -5.61
N THR A 2 -15.23 11.60 -5.95
CA THR A 2 -15.31 10.51 -4.98
C THR A 2 -14.06 10.57 -4.11
N GLU A 3 -14.23 10.71 -2.80
CA GLU A 3 -13.13 10.73 -1.83
C GLU A 3 -12.32 9.42 -1.92
N LYS A 4 -10.99 9.54 -2.11
CA LYS A 4 -10.10 8.39 -2.24
C LYS A 4 -9.72 7.87 -0.84
N PRO A 5 -9.39 6.58 -0.69
CA PRO A 5 -8.98 6.05 0.62
C PRO A 5 -7.79 6.78 1.25
N ILE A 6 -6.83 7.25 0.44
CA ILE A 6 -5.69 8.05 0.90
C ILE A 6 -6.11 9.36 1.59
N ASP A 7 -7.20 9.99 1.13
CA ASP A 7 -7.66 11.29 1.65
C ASP A 7 -8.19 11.18 3.08
N LYS A 8 -8.60 9.97 3.48
CA LYS A 8 -9.17 9.67 4.81
C LYS A 8 -8.11 9.39 5.88
N LEU A 9 -6.84 9.28 5.49
CA LEU A 9 -5.76 8.97 6.43
C LEU A 9 -5.25 10.24 7.11
N HIS A 10 -4.69 10.08 8.32
CA HIS A 10 -3.93 11.14 8.95
C HIS A 10 -2.72 11.55 8.08
N PRO A 11 -2.30 12.83 8.01
CA PRO A 11 -1.21 13.28 7.14
C PRO A 11 0.10 12.50 7.28
N THR A 12 0.43 12.02 8.48
CA THR A 12 1.62 11.19 8.71
C THR A 12 1.54 9.82 8.04
N ASP A 13 0.35 9.21 8.01
CA ASP A 13 0.14 7.93 7.32
C ASP A 13 0.05 8.12 5.81
N GLN A 14 -0.50 9.24 5.33
CA GLN A 14 -0.45 9.61 3.91
C GLN A 14 1.01 9.70 3.44
N ALA A 15 1.85 10.44 4.17
CA ALA A 15 3.26 10.60 3.86
C ALA A 15 4.00 9.25 3.82
N ALA A 16 3.69 8.35 4.78
CA ALA A 16 4.25 7.01 4.81
C ALA A 16 3.85 6.19 3.56
N VAL A 17 2.59 6.24 3.13
CA VAL A 17 2.12 5.54 1.93
C VAL A 17 2.79 6.08 0.67
N TYR A 18 2.90 7.41 0.52
CA TYR A 18 3.57 8.02 -0.62
C TYR A 18 5.07 7.70 -0.66
N GLU A 19 5.74 7.64 0.49
CA GLU A 19 7.15 7.24 0.56
C GLU A 19 7.34 5.78 0.11
N VAL A 20 6.47 4.87 0.55
CA VAL A 20 6.51 3.48 0.07
C VAL A 20 6.20 3.41 -1.42
N GLN A 21 5.21 4.16 -1.91
CA GLN A 21 4.89 4.24 -3.34
C GLN A 21 6.10 4.69 -4.16
N LYS A 22 6.81 5.71 -3.70
CA LYS A 22 8.04 6.20 -4.33
C LYS A 22 9.11 5.11 -4.38
N LYS A 23 9.40 4.45 -3.27
CA LYS A 23 10.38 3.35 -3.21
C LYS A 23 10.00 2.17 -4.09
N LEU A 24 8.71 1.89 -4.26
CA LEU A 24 8.23 0.86 -5.18
C LEU A 24 8.50 1.25 -6.64
N LYS A 25 8.29 2.52 -7.01
CA LYS A 25 8.63 3.04 -8.36
C LYS A 25 10.14 3.03 -8.63
N GLU A 26 10.94 3.28 -7.60
CA GLU A 26 12.41 3.28 -7.67
C GLU A 26 13.03 1.89 -7.50
N GLU A 27 12.22 0.85 -7.29
CA GLU A 27 12.66 -0.53 -7.01
C GLU A 27 13.59 -0.65 -5.77
N THR A 28 13.44 0.24 -4.79
CA THR A 28 14.23 0.28 -3.54
C THR A 28 13.44 -0.17 -2.31
N ALA A 29 12.15 -0.48 -2.46
CA ALA A 29 11.31 -0.93 -1.36
C ALA A 29 11.78 -2.26 -0.75
N THR A 30 11.64 -2.37 0.56
CA THR A 30 12.03 -3.52 1.38
C THR A 30 10.82 -4.17 2.04
N ALA A 31 11.01 -5.32 2.68
CA ALA A 31 9.97 -5.96 3.48
C ALA A 31 9.45 -5.05 4.62
N HIS A 32 10.30 -4.14 5.14
CA HIS A 32 9.89 -3.16 6.13
C HIS A 32 8.83 -2.19 5.56
N ASP A 33 9.02 -1.73 4.33
CA ASP A 33 8.08 -0.84 3.65
C ASP A 33 6.72 -1.51 3.45
N ILE A 34 6.69 -2.82 3.14
CA ILE A 34 5.45 -3.60 3.09
C ILE A 34 4.78 -3.64 4.47
N GLY A 35 5.55 -3.84 5.53
CA GLY A 35 5.07 -3.77 6.91
C GLY A 35 4.44 -2.43 7.27
N VAL A 36 4.99 -1.31 6.76
CA VAL A 36 4.40 0.03 6.93
C VAL A 36 3.00 0.10 6.31
N ILE A 37 2.81 -0.45 5.11
CA ILE A 37 1.49 -0.47 4.46
C ILE A 37 0.48 -1.29 5.27
N MET A 38 0.91 -2.45 5.81
CA MET A 38 0.05 -3.26 6.65
C MET A 38 -0.35 -2.51 7.93
N ARG A 39 0.60 -1.85 8.59
CA ARG A 39 0.32 -1.04 9.79
C ARG A 39 -0.69 0.07 9.50
N VAL A 40 -0.46 0.84 8.43
CA VAL A 40 -1.36 1.95 8.03
C VAL A 40 -2.77 1.43 7.76
N ALA A 41 -2.88 0.33 7.01
CA ALA A 41 -4.17 -0.29 6.71
C ALA A 41 -4.91 -0.77 7.96
N GLN A 42 -4.21 -1.41 8.89
CA GLN A 42 -4.77 -1.90 10.16
C GLN A 42 -5.23 -0.77 11.07
N GLN A 43 -4.54 0.37 11.09
CA GLN A 43 -4.92 1.53 11.90
C GLN A 43 -6.09 2.32 11.29
N ASN A 44 -6.29 2.21 9.98
CA ASN A 44 -7.24 3.02 9.23
C ASN A 44 -8.28 2.15 8.48
N VAL A 45 -8.73 1.04 9.07
CA VAL A 45 -9.64 0.08 8.40
C VAL A 45 -10.87 0.75 7.81
N SER A 46 -11.45 1.74 8.49
CA SER A 46 -12.62 2.49 8.03
C SER A 46 -12.39 3.32 6.77
N ALA A 47 -11.14 3.59 6.39
CA ALA A 47 -10.81 4.27 5.14
C ALA A 47 -11.02 3.36 3.91
N PHE A 48 -11.01 2.04 4.10
CA PHE A 48 -11.03 1.05 3.03
C PHE A 48 -12.36 0.30 2.96
N GLY A 49 -12.84 0.03 1.74
CA GLY A 49 -13.86 -0.98 1.50
C GLY A 49 -13.25 -2.38 1.36
N ASN A 50 -14.10 -3.41 1.28
CA ASN A 50 -13.68 -4.82 1.14
C ASN A 50 -12.67 -5.04 -0.01
N PHE A 51 -12.88 -4.36 -1.14
CA PHE A 51 -11.96 -4.43 -2.27
C PHE A 51 -10.56 -3.91 -1.93
N GLY A 52 -10.46 -2.72 -1.31
CA GLY A 52 -9.17 -2.14 -0.92
C GLY A 52 -8.41 -3.00 0.09
N LEU A 53 -9.12 -3.52 1.10
CA LEU A 53 -8.53 -4.46 2.07
C LEU A 53 -8.05 -5.76 1.40
N THR A 54 -8.79 -6.27 0.40
CA THR A 54 -8.39 -7.48 -0.34
C THR A 54 -7.07 -7.28 -1.09
N LEU A 55 -6.87 -6.11 -1.71
CA LEU A 55 -5.61 -5.78 -2.39
C LEU A 55 -4.43 -5.69 -1.41
N ILE A 56 -4.66 -5.14 -0.22
CA ILE A 56 -3.65 -5.08 0.84
C ILE A 56 -3.29 -6.48 1.34
N LEU A 57 -4.28 -7.35 1.55
CA LEU A 57 -4.06 -8.75 1.93
C LEU A 57 -3.28 -9.54 0.87
N ARG A 58 -3.55 -9.27 -0.41
CA ARG A 58 -2.80 -9.87 -1.53
C ARG A 58 -1.32 -9.45 -1.54
N ILE A 59 -1.03 -8.17 -1.26
CA ILE A 59 0.36 -7.71 -1.07
C ILE A 59 1.03 -8.52 0.05
N ALA A 60 0.35 -8.68 1.18
CA ALA A 60 0.87 -9.45 2.32
C ALA A 60 1.14 -10.91 1.92
N GLU A 61 0.16 -11.58 1.31
CA GLU A 61 0.27 -12.98 0.90
C GLU A 61 1.52 -13.24 0.04
N VAL A 62 1.75 -12.43 -0.99
CA VAL A 62 2.89 -12.59 -1.91
C VAL A 62 4.23 -12.43 -1.19
N HIS A 63 4.32 -11.53 -0.21
CA HIS A 63 5.58 -11.23 0.48
C HIS A 63 5.84 -12.14 1.67
N PHE A 64 4.80 -12.69 2.32
CA PHE A 64 4.93 -13.62 3.44
C PHE A 64 5.01 -15.09 3.02
N GLN A 65 4.78 -15.43 1.75
CA GLN A 65 5.01 -16.76 1.17
C GLN A 65 6.51 -17.11 0.95
N GLY A 66 7.44 -16.41 1.61
CA GLY A 66 8.87 -16.76 1.60
C GLY A 66 9.67 -16.23 0.42
N ARG A 67 9.13 -15.29 -0.36
CA ARG A 67 9.90 -14.59 -1.41
C ARG A 67 10.93 -13.67 -0.77
N LYS A 68 12.21 -13.79 -1.19
CA LYS A 68 13.32 -12.93 -0.70
C LYS A 68 13.30 -11.50 -1.27
N LYS A 69 12.48 -11.23 -2.29
CA LYS A 69 12.46 -9.96 -3.03
C LYS A 69 11.04 -9.44 -3.12
N VAL A 70 10.92 -8.11 -3.07
CA VAL A 70 9.67 -7.38 -3.29
C VAL A 70 9.28 -7.50 -4.76
N ASP A 71 8.02 -7.83 -5.03
CA ASP A 71 7.46 -7.80 -6.39
C ASP A 71 6.98 -6.37 -6.67
N TYR A 72 7.86 -5.53 -7.21
CA TYR A 72 7.65 -4.08 -7.29
C TYR A 72 6.40 -3.70 -8.10
N ILE A 73 6.25 -4.26 -9.30
CA ILE A 73 5.13 -3.96 -10.20
C ILE A 73 3.81 -4.39 -9.55
N TYR A 74 3.75 -5.65 -9.10
CA TYR A 74 2.55 -6.18 -8.45
C TYR A 74 2.16 -5.36 -7.22
N THR A 75 3.13 -5.05 -6.37
CA THR A 75 2.89 -4.31 -5.12
C THR A 75 2.44 -2.90 -5.42
N LEU A 76 3.08 -2.21 -6.36
CA LEU A 76 2.74 -0.85 -6.74
C LEU A 76 1.32 -0.76 -7.30
N GLU A 77 0.93 -1.69 -8.18
CA GLU A 77 -0.42 -1.72 -8.74
C GLU A 77 -1.49 -1.94 -7.67
N ASN A 78 -1.29 -2.91 -6.79
CA ASN A 78 -2.23 -3.20 -5.70
C ASN A 78 -2.28 -2.05 -4.68
N LEU A 79 -1.14 -1.43 -4.36
CA LEU A 79 -1.06 -0.29 -3.46
C LEU A 79 -1.79 0.93 -4.05
N ASN A 80 -1.51 1.28 -5.30
CA ASN A 80 -2.17 2.40 -5.96
C ASN A 80 -3.69 2.19 -6.02
N ALA A 81 -4.13 0.99 -6.36
CA ALA A 81 -5.55 0.67 -6.41
C ALA A 81 -6.22 0.66 -5.03
N ALA A 82 -5.55 0.14 -3.99
CA ALA A 82 -6.08 0.09 -2.63
C ALA A 82 -6.24 1.48 -2.00
N PHE A 83 -5.28 2.38 -2.25
CA PHE A 83 -5.26 3.72 -1.66
C PHE A 83 -5.87 4.79 -2.58
N GLY A 84 -6.16 4.47 -3.83
CA GLY A 84 -6.69 5.43 -4.82
C GLY A 84 -5.64 6.41 -5.35
N LEU A 85 -4.37 6.00 -5.43
CA LEU A 85 -3.27 6.85 -5.86
C LEU A 85 -3.22 6.99 -7.39
N ASP A 86 -2.81 8.17 -7.88
CA ASP A 86 -2.64 8.39 -9.31
C ASP A 86 -1.39 7.68 -9.84
N ARG A 87 -1.47 7.16 -11.07
CA ARG A 87 -0.44 6.33 -11.73
C ARG A 87 0.72 7.11 -12.35
N ASN A 88 0.96 8.36 -11.91
CA ASN A 88 2.01 9.21 -12.48
C ASN A 88 3.41 8.69 -12.16
#